data_AF-A0A952DD62-F1
#
_entry.id   AF-A0A952DD62-F1
#
_cell.length_a   1.000
_cell.length_b   1.000
_cell.length_c   1.000
_cell.angle_alpha   90.00
_cell.angle_beta   90.00
_cell.angle_gamma   90.00
#
_symmetry.space_group_name_H-M   'P 1'
#
loop_
_entity.id
_entity.type
_entity.pdbx_description
1 polymer ?
#
loop_
_entity_poly.entity_id
_entity_poly.type
_entity_poly.pdbx_seq_one_letter_code
_entity_poly.pdbx_strand_id
1 'polypeptide(L)'
;MKKITPYRILVFMIVVLFSLSIIMMAFNYLFPKGIPITDSFSIRFPSFAEMFEKGDIEYANIDDVLNHKLDSTLLKELHSLDDSLRAFREISLSNPSRIHYPRANKRILHSFFEALENVEVNQGSLRIMHYGDSQIEMDRITGYIREELQTRFGGSGPGLQPPVQIIS
;
A
#
# COMPACT_ATOMS: atom_id res chain seq x y z
N MET A 1 0.58 -32.03 -34.60
CA MET A 1 0.76 -31.14 -33.43
C MET A 1 1.46 -31.93 -32.32
N LYS A 2 2.68 -31.54 -31.93
CA LYS A 2 3.47 -32.29 -30.93
C LYS A 2 2.82 -32.12 -29.56
N LYS A 3 2.28 -33.19 -28.96
CA LYS A 3 1.68 -33.14 -27.61
C LYS A 3 2.75 -32.69 -26.61
N ILE A 4 2.57 -31.50 -26.05
CA ILE A 4 3.41 -30.98 -24.97
C ILE A 4 2.94 -31.67 -23.68
N THR A 5 3.82 -32.41 -23.03
CA THR A 5 3.52 -33.08 -21.75
C THR A 5 3.95 -32.18 -20.60
N PRO A 6 3.16 -32.10 -19.50
CA PRO A 6 3.46 -31.22 -18.36
C PRO A 6 4.87 -31.40 -17.80
N TYR A 7 5.36 -32.64 -17.76
CA TYR A 7 6.72 -32.97 -17.33
C TYR A 7 7.82 -32.31 -18.17
N ARG A 8 7.62 -32.21 -19.50
CA ARG A 8 8.60 -31.54 -20.38
C ARG A 8 8.67 -30.04 -20.11
N ILE A 9 7.54 -29.41 -19.79
CA ILE A 9 7.49 -28.00 -19.41
C ILE A 9 8.21 -27.80 -18.07
N LEU A 10 7.96 -28.67 -17.08
CA LEU A 10 8.60 -28.60 -15.78
C LEU A 10 10.13 -28.72 -15.90
N VAL A 11 10.62 -29.73 -16.64
CA VAL A 11 12.06 -29.91 -16.87
C VAL A 11 12.65 -28.70 -17.60
N PHE A 12 11.97 -28.18 -18.62
CA PHE A 12 12.40 -26.99 -19.34
C PHE A 12 12.52 -25.78 -18.40
N MET A 13 11.53 -25.56 -17.53
CA MET A 13 11.54 -24.46 -16.56
C MET A 13 12.71 -24.61 -15.58
N ILE A 14 12.96 -25.80 -15.05
CA ILE A 14 14.09 -26.08 -14.14
C ILE A 14 15.42 -25.77 -14.84
N VAL A 15 15.59 -26.21 -16.09
CA VAL A 15 16.82 -25.96 -16.87
C VAL A 15 17.05 -24.47 -17.09
N VAL A 16 15.99 -23.71 -17.43
CA VAL A 16 16.08 -22.25 -17.62
C VAL A 16 16.43 -21.54 -16.32
N LEU A 17 15.80 -21.92 -15.20
CA LEU A 17 16.11 -21.31 -13.90
C LEU A 17 17.55 -21.61 -13.47
N PHE A 18 18.02 -22.83 -13.70
CA PHE A 18 19.38 -23.22 -13.35
C PHE A 18 20.43 -22.50 -14.22
N SER A 19 20.18 -22.35 -15.52
CA SER A 19 21.08 -21.61 -16.41
C SER A 19 21.16 -20.13 -16.04
N LEU A 20 20.03 -19.50 -15.71
CA LEU A 20 20.00 -18.11 -15.22
C LEU A 20 20.77 -17.96 -13.89
N SER A 21 20.66 -18.94 -12.99
CA SER A 21 21.35 -18.92 -11.70
C SER A 21 22.87 -19.02 -11.87
N ILE A 22 23.35 -19.86 -12.80
CA ILE A 22 24.78 -19.97 -13.12
C ILE A 22 25.30 -18.66 -13.73
N ILE A 23 24.54 -18.08 -14.68
CA ILE A 23 24.92 -16.80 -15.30
C ILE A 23 25.04 -15.72 -14.22
N MET A 24 24.05 -15.60 -13.35
CA MET A 24 24.06 -14.64 -12.25
C MET A 24 25.26 -14.83 -11.31
N MET A 25 25.59 -16.08 -10.97
CA MET A 25 26.76 -16.40 -10.14
C MET A 25 28.07 -16.01 -10.83
N ALA A 26 28.20 -16.27 -12.14
CA ALA A 26 29.38 -15.90 -12.92
C ALA A 26 29.54 -14.38 -13.04
N PHE A 27 28.44 -13.63 -13.23
CA PHE A 27 28.47 -12.17 -13.28
C PHE A 27 28.85 -11.55 -11.93
N ASN A 28 28.34 -12.07 -10.82
CA ASN A 28 28.74 -11.62 -9.48
C ASN A 28 30.24 -11.86 -9.22
N TYR A 29 30.75 -13.04 -9.62
CA TYR A 29 32.19 -13.34 -9.51
C TYR A 29 33.07 -12.40 -10.36
N LEU A 30 32.63 -12.08 -11.58
CA LEU A 30 33.41 -11.24 -12.49
C LEU A 30 33.34 -9.75 -12.15
N PHE A 31 32.23 -9.28 -11.56
CA PHE A 31 31.98 -7.87 -11.26
C PHE A 31 31.48 -7.66 -9.81
N PRO A 32 32.31 -7.92 -8.79
CA PRO A 32 31.88 -7.87 -7.38
C PRO A 32 31.50 -6.47 -6.90
N LYS A 33 32.00 -5.41 -7.55
CA LYS A 33 31.65 -4.00 -7.25
C LYS A 33 30.66 -3.40 -8.24
N GLY A 34 30.09 -4.23 -9.13
CA GLY A 34 29.28 -3.78 -10.25
C GLY A 34 30.13 -3.34 -11.46
N ILE A 35 29.44 -3.08 -12.57
CA ILE A 35 30.04 -2.56 -13.80
C ILE A 35 29.99 -1.02 -13.73
N PRO A 36 31.13 -0.32 -13.63
CA PRO A 36 31.16 1.13 -13.69
C PRO A 36 30.81 1.59 -15.11
N ILE A 37 29.79 2.42 -15.25
CA ILE A 37 29.45 3.07 -16.53
C ILE A 37 30.02 4.49 -16.57
N THR A 38 30.06 5.16 -15.41
CA THR A 38 30.62 6.50 -15.20
C THR A 38 31.29 6.56 -13.81
N ASP A 39 32.12 7.57 -13.55
CA ASP A 39 32.78 7.79 -12.24
C ASP A 39 31.81 7.87 -11.04
N SER A 40 30.53 8.21 -11.30
CA SER A 40 29.48 8.33 -10.27
C SER A 40 28.38 7.26 -10.35
N PHE A 41 28.40 6.37 -11.37
CA PHE A 41 27.31 5.42 -11.61
C PHE A 41 27.83 4.03 -11.93
N SER A 42 27.47 3.07 -11.09
CA SER A 42 27.79 1.65 -11.24
C SER A 42 26.53 0.81 -11.25
N ILE A 43 26.38 -0.06 -12.25
CA ILE A 43 25.33 -1.09 -12.24
C ILE A 43 25.83 -2.25 -11.38
N ARG A 44 25.22 -2.43 -10.20
CA ARG A 44 25.46 -3.59 -9.34
C ARG A 44 24.42 -4.67 -9.65
N PHE A 45 24.87 -5.91 -9.73
CA PHE A 45 23.99 -7.06 -9.82
C PHE A 45 23.77 -7.63 -8.42
N PRO A 46 22.52 -7.86 -8.01
CA PRO A 46 22.24 -8.47 -6.72
C PRO A 46 22.79 -9.89 -6.67
N SER A 47 23.12 -10.37 -5.48
CA SER A 47 23.46 -11.79 -5.28
C SER A 47 22.19 -12.64 -5.10
N PHE A 48 22.30 -13.97 -5.27
CA PHE A 48 21.18 -14.86 -4.97
C PHE A 48 20.72 -14.71 -3.51
N ALA A 49 21.66 -14.52 -2.57
CA ALA A 49 21.34 -14.25 -1.18
C ALA A 49 20.56 -12.93 -1.02
N GLU A 50 20.97 -11.86 -1.71
CA GLU A 50 20.30 -10.55 -1.67
C GLU A 50 18.90 -10.55 -2.33
N MET A 51 18.60 -11.49 -3.21
CA MET A 51 17.25 -11.65 -3.78
C MET A 51 16.27 -12.33 -2.83
N PHE A 52 16.78 -13.19 -1.94
CA PHE A 52 15.97 -13.93 -0.96
C PHE A 52 16.02 -13.29 0.44
N GLU A 53 17.04 -12.51 0.73
CA GLU A 53 16.98 -11.52 1.78
C GLU A 53 15.95 -10.47 1.34
N LYS A 54 14.90 -10.30 2.13
CA LYS A 54 14.18 -9.03 2.16
C LYS A 54 15.25 -7.99 2.51
N GLY A 55 15.81 -7.33 1.50
CA GLY A 55 16.45 -6.05 1.76
C GLY A 55 15.46 -5.23 2.56
N ASP A 56 15.93 -4.55 3.59
CA ASP A 56 15.15 -3.51 4.25
C ASP A 56 14.93 -2.42 3.20
N ILE A 57 13.95 -2.65 2.34
CA ILE A 57 13.36 -1.60 1.55
C ILE A 57 12.73 -0.76 2.65
N GLU A 58 13.38 0.36 2.95
CA GLU A 58 12.84 1.44 3.76
C GLU A 58 11.67 2.05 2.96
N TYR A 59 10.62 1.25 2.75
CA TYR A 59 9.29 1.77 2.57
C TYR A 59 9.03 2.56 3.85
N ALA A 60 8.65 3.84 3.71
CA ALA A 60 8.14 4.61 4.84
C ALA A 60 7.15 3.71 5.58
N ASN A 61 7.53 3.28 6.79
CA ASN A 61 6.90 2.17 7.47
C ASN A 61 5.47 2.57 7.83
N ILE A 62 4.52 2.23 6.96
CA ILE A 62 3.10 2.45 7.23
C ILE A 62 2.61 1.39 8.24
N ASP A 63 3.34 0.29 8.41
CA ASP A 63 3.01 -0.74 9.39
C ASP A 63 3.19 -0.22 10.82
N ASP A 64 4.13 0.71 11.06
CA ASP A 64 4.19 1.41 12.36
C ASP A 64 2.97 2.32 12.55
N VAL A 65 2.44 2.94 11.50
CA VAL A 65 1.20 3.75 11.57
C VAL A 65 -0.03 2.87 11.76
N LEU A 66 -0.03 1.66 11.19
CA LEU A 66 -1.14 0.70 11.25
C LEU A 66 -1.16 -0.08 12.58
N ASN A 67 0.00 -0.57 13.02
CA ASN A 67 0.16 -1.36 14.25
C ASN A 67 0.15 -0.49 15.51
N HIS A 68 0.62 0.76 15.47
CA HIS A 68 0.55 1.66 16.62
C HIS A 68 -0.88 2.12 16.94
N LYS A 69 -1.84 1.86 16.03
CA LYS A 69 -3.26 2.23 16.18
C LYS A 69 -4.18 1.07 16.55
N LEU A 70 -3.74 -0.19 16.44
CA LEU A 70 -4.59 -1.35 16.75
C LEU A 70 -4.55 -1.75 18.24
N ASP A 71 -3.44 -1.52 18.95
CA ASP A 71 -3.32 -1.87 20.38
C ASP A 71 -3.66 -0.73 21.36
N SER A 72 -3.80 0.51 20.86
CA SER A 72 -4.02 1.71 21.69
C SER A 72 -5.45 2.25 21.65
N THR A 73 -6.28 1.78 20.72
CA THR A 73 -7.64 2.29 20.48
C THR A 73 -8.69 1.63 21.37
N LEU A 74 -8.58 0.33 21.66
CA LEU A 74 -9.58 -0.39 22.46
C LEU A 74 -9.42 -0.25 23.99
N LEU A 75 -8.19 -0.10 24.49
CA LEU A 75 -7.93 0.01 25.95
C LEU A 75 -7.93 1.45 26.49
N LYS A 76 -7.81 2.46 25.62
CA LYS A 76 -7.70 3.88 26.00
C LYS A 76 -9.03 4.64 25.93
N GLU A 77 -10.05 4.03 25.32
CA GLU A 77 -11.38 4.63 25.11
C GLU A 77 -12.25 4.70 26.38
N LEU A 78 -11.82 4.10 27.50
CA LEU A 78 -12.64 3.98 28.71
C LEU A 78 -12.35 5.03 29.81
N HIS A 79 -11.34 5.91 29.69
CA HIS A 79 -10.89 6.69 30.87
C HIS A 79 -10.98 8.23 30.83
N SER A 80 -11.20 8.92 29.70
CA SER A 80 -11.82 10.27 29.69
C SER A 80 -11.91 10.85 28.26
N LEU A 81 -13.11 11.25 27.85
CA LEU A 81 -13.37 11.81 26.52
C LEU A 81 -12.57 13.09 26.22
N ASP A 82 -12.27 13.90 27.24
CA ASP A 82 -11.54 15.17 27.08
C ASP A 82 -10.05 14.95 26.77
N ASP A 83 -9.44 13.93 27.38
CA ASP A 83 -8.02 13.60 27.18
C ASP A 83 -7.82 12.89 25.83
N SER A 84 -8.78 12.05 25.41
CA SER A 84 -8.81 11.45 24.08
C SER A 84 -8.94 12.48 22.96
N LEU A 85 -9.77 13.52 23.13
CA LEU A 85 -9.89 14.59 22.15
C LEU A 85 -8.63 15.46 22.05
N ARG A 86 -7.95 15.71 23.17
CA ARG A 86 -6.67 16.41 23.20
C ARG A 86 -5.57 15.60 22.53
N ALA A 87 -5.41 14.33 22.91
CA ALA A 87 -4.42 13.44 22.31
C ALA A 87 -4.66 13.26 20.80
N PHE A 88 -5.92 13.09 20.38
CA PHE A 88 -6.26 13.02 18.96
C PHE A 88 -5.92 14.32 18.22
N ARG A 89 -6.20 15.48 18.83
CA ARG A 89 -5.86 16.79 18.24
C ARG A 89 -4.35 16.96 18.12
N GLU A 90 -3.58 16.55 19.12
CA GLU A 90 -2.12 16.64 19.12
C GLU A 90 -1.49 15.72 18.06
N ILE A 91 -1.91 14.45 18.01
CA ILE A 91 -1.51 13.50 16.95
C ILE A 91 -1.88 14.03 15.57
N SER A 92 -3.08 14.61 15.42
CA SER A 92 -3.53 15.18 14.15
C SER A 92 -2.73 16.43 13.71
N LEU A 93 -2.12 17.16 14.66
CA LEU A 93 -1.29 18.33 14.36
C LEU A 93 0.18 17.97 14.09
N SER A 94 0.73 16.99 14.81
CA SER A 94 2.14 16.58 14.74
C SER A 94 2.42 15.56 13.63
N ASN A 95 1.41 14.83 13.14
CA ASN A 95 1.59 13.81 12.13
C ASN A 95 1.83 14.44 10.73
N PRO A 96 2.93 14.10 10.03
CA PRO A 96 3.20 14.57 8.67
C PRO A 96 2.17 14.08 7.65
N SER A 97 1.49 12.96 7.92
CA SER A 97 0.41 12.37 7.10
C SER A 97 -0.99 12.88 7.48
N ARG A 98 -1.09 14.04 8.12
CA ARG A 98 -2.39 14.63 8.47
C ARG A 98 -3.17 15.06 7.23
N ILE A 99 -4.50 15.07 7.35
CA ILE A 99 -5.37 15.58 6.30
C ILE A 99 -5.13 17.09 6.12
N HIS A 100 -4.77 17.50 4.91
CA HIS A 100 -4.59 18.91 4.55
C HIS A 100 -5.90 19.49 4.04
N TYR A 101 -6.41 20.48 4.76
CA TYR A 101 -7.67 21.15 4.41
C TYR A 101 -7.39 22.45 3.64
N PRO A 102 -8.17 22.76 2.59
CA PRO A 102 -8.12 24.07 1.94
C PRO A 102 -8.29 25.19 2.96
N ARG A 103 -7.34 26.13 3.00
CA ARG A 103 -7.31 27.24 3.98
C ARG A 103 -7.41 26.77 5.44
N ALA A 104 -6.93 25.56 5.76
CA ALA A 104 -7.07 24.92 7.07
C ALA A 104 -8.53 24.78 7.58
N ASN A 105 -9.52 24.88 6.69
CA ASN A 105 -10.93 24.86 7.07
C ASN A 105 -11.50 23.44 7.12
N LYS A 106 -11.57 22.86 8.32
CA LYS A 106 -12.12 21.51 8.55
C LYS A 106 -13.62 21.39 8.22
N ARG A 107 -14.37 22.49 8.22
CA ARG A 107 -15.81 22.49 7.92
C ARG A 107 -16.13 22.04 6.50
N ILE A 108 -15.13 21.99 5.61
CA ILE A 108 -15.32 21.51 4.23
C ILE A 108 -15.81 20.07 4.16
N LEU A 109 -15.48 19.24 5.16
CA LEU A 109 -15.96 17.86 5.23
C LEU A 109 -17.33 17.73 5.92
N HIS A 110 -17.90 18.80 6.48
CA HIS A 110 -19.12 18.69 7.26
C HIS A 110 -20.30 18.20 6.42
N SER A 111 -20.47 18.77 5.22
CA SER A 111 -21.49 18.33 4.26
C SER A 111 -21.25 16.90 3.76
N PHE A 112 -20.00 16.44 3.74
CA PHE A 112 -19.67 15.07 3.38
C PHE A 112 -20.12 14.08 4.47
N PHE A 113 -19.85 14.38 5.75
CA PHE A 113 -20.32 13.55 6.86
C PHE A 113 -21.84 13.60 7.04
N GLU A 114 -22.45 14.76 6.85
CA GLU A 114 -23.91 14.90 6.84
C GLU A 114 -24.55 14.04 5.74
N ALA A 115 -23.93 13.96 4.55
CA ALA A 115 -24.40 13.06 3.49
C ALA A 115 -24.27 11.57 3.86
N LEU A 116 -23.20 11.18 4.58
CA LEU A 116 -23.01 9.81 5.07
C LEU A 116 -24.07 9.42 6.10
N GLU A 117 -24.31 10.28 7.10
CA GLU A 117 -25.33 10.06 8.14
C GLU A 117 -26.74 9.98 7.53
N ASN A 118 -27.04 10.83 6.55
CA ASN A 118 -28.32 10.78 5.85
C ASN A 118 -28.53 9.47 5.08
N VAL A 119 -27.47 8.89 4.51
CA VAL A 119 -27.55 7.65 3.74
C VAL A 119 -27.70 6.44 4.65
N GLU A 120 -27.07 6.47 5.83
CA GLU A 120 -27.25 5.48 6.90
C GLU A 120 -28.71 5.43 7.36
N VAL A 121 -29.34 6.58 7.59
CA VAL A 121 -30.73 6.67 8.07
C VAL A 121 -31.75 6.38 6.97
N ASN A 122 -31.58 6.95 5.78
CA ASN A 122 -32.59 6.92 4.71
C ASN A 122 -32.37 5.80 3.67
N GLN A 123 -31.41 4.89 3.89
CA GLN A 123 -31.06 3.78 2.99
C GLN A 123 -30.82 4.23 1.54
N GLY A 124 -30.00 5.28 1.38
CA GLY A 124 -29.66 5.88 0.09
C GLY A 124 -28.45 5.24 -0.61
N SER A 125 -28.01 5.83 -1.72
CA SER A 125 -26.73 5.50 -2.35
C SER A 125 -25.84 6.74 -2.38
N LEU A 126 -24.66 6.64 -1.75
CA LEU A 126 -23.61 7.65 -1.83
C LEU A 126 -22.45 7.09 -2.64
N ARG A 127 -21.97 7.85 -3.63
CA ARG A 127 -20.79 7.51 -4.41
C ARG A 127 -19.67 8.49 -4.07
N ILE A 128 -18.54 7.95 -3.63
CA ILE A 128 -17.37 8.71 -3.23
C ILE A 128 -16.30 8.50 -4.29
N MET A 129 -15.75 9.59 -4.82
CA MET A 129 -14.66 9.56 -5.79
C MET A 129 -13.39 10.07 -5.13
N HIS A 130 -12.39 9.21 -5.03
CA HIS A 130 -11.05 9.55 -4.55
C HIS A 130 -10.10 9.64 -5.75
N TYR A 131 -9.41 10.76 -5.90
CA TYR A 131 -8.45 11.01 -6.98
C TYR A 131 -7.12 11.48 -6.39
N GLY A 132 -6.01 11.07 -7.00
CA GLY A 132 -4.68 11.27 -6.47
C GLY A 132 -3.60 10.84 -7.47
N ASP A 133 -2.35 10.80 -6.98
CA ASP A 133 -1.18 10.34 -7.74
C ASP A 133 -1.01 8.81 -7.67
N SER A 134 0.17 8.31 -8.01
CA SER A 134 0.45 6.86 -8.02
C SER A 134 0.29 6.17 -6.65
N GLN A 135 0.25 6.90 -5.53
CA GLN A 135 0.16 6.28 -4.20
C GLN A 135 -1.25 5.78 -3.84
N ILE A 136 -2.27 6.16 -4.62
CA ILE A 136 -3.62 5.57 -4.52
C ILE A 136 -3.81 4.38 -5.47
N GLU A 137 -2.81 4.07 -6.31
CA GLU A 137 -2.82 2.90 -7.17
C GLU A 137 -2.82 1.63 -6.32
N MET A 138 -3.47 0.57 -6.82
CA MET A 138 -3.72 -0.70 -6.12
C MET A 138 -4.66 -0.62 -4.90
N ASP A 139 -5.47 0.43 -4.73
CA ASP A 139 -6.50 0.50 -3.68
C ASP A 139 -5.95 0.44 -2.24
N ARG A 140 -4.66 0.75 -2.00
CA ARG A 140 -4.06 0.62 -0.66
C ARG A 140 -4.69 1.56 0.36
N ILE A 141 -4.82 2.84 0.01
CA ILE A 141 -5.44 3.87 0.86
C ILE A 141 -6.96 3.88 0.64
N THR A 142 -7.39 3.86 -0.61
CA THR A 142 -8.81 3.91 -0.99
C THR A 142 -9.59 2.71 -0.43
N GLY A 143 -8.98 1.52 -0.42
CA GLY A 143 -9.59 0.29 0.08
C GLY A 143 -9.82 0.35 1.58
N TYR A 144 -8.83 0.83 2.33
CA TYR A 144 -8.95 1.02 3.77
C TYR A 144 -10.04 2.06 4.13
N ILE A 145 -10.03 3.23 3.47
CA ILE A 145 -11.05 4.25 3.69
C ILE A 145 -12.45 3.70 3.35
N ARG A 146 -12.57 2.94 2.26
CA ARG A 146 -13.82 2.30 1.85
C ARG A 146 -14.32 1.32 2.90
N GLU A 147 -13.45 0.49 3.46
CA GLU A 147 -13.78 -0.49 4.50
C GLU A 147 -14.27 0.19 5.80
N GLU A 148 -13.56 1.22 6.26
CA GLU A 148 -13.95 1.99 7.46
C GLU A 148 -15.31 2.69 7.28
N LEU A 149 -15.54 3.30 6.11
CA LEU A 149 -16.81 3.95 5.82
C LEU A 149 -17.96 2.95 5.69
N GLN A 150 -17.74 1.81 5.03
CA GLN A 150 -18.75 0.75 4.89
C GLN A 150 -19.06 0.08 6.23
N THR A 151 -18.05 -0.10 7.09
CA THR A 151 -18.22 -0.66 8.45
C THR A 151 -19.07 0.26 9.32
N ARG A 152 -18.88 1.58 9.22
CA ARG A 152 -19.57 2.55 10.07
C ARG A 152 -20.94 2.96 9.57
N PHE A 153 -21.05 3.33 8.30
CA PHE A 153 -22.27 3.92 7.71
C PHE A 153 -23.05 2.91 6.84
N GLY A 154 -22.55 1.68 6.71
CA GLY A 154 -23.11 0.65 5.85
C GLY A 154 -22.73 0.83 4.37
N GLY A 155 -23.26 -0.05 3.53
CA GLY A 155 -22.98 -0.10 2.09
C GLY A 155 -22.08 -1.27 1.71
N SER A 156 -21.97 -1.52 0.41
CA SER A 156 -21.21 -2.65 -0.10
C SER A 156 -20.74 -2.42 -1.53
N GLY A 157 -19.77 -3.23 -1.94
CA GLY A 157 -19.25 -3.26 -3.30
C GLY A 157 -18.01 -2.41 -3.51
N PRO A 158 -17.25 -2.70 -4.57
CA PRO A 158 -15.97 -2.04 -4.84
C PRO A 158 -16.09 -0.68 -5.55
N GLY A 159 -17.31 -0.25 -5.91
CA GLY A 159 -17.53 0.97 -6.67
C GLY A 159 -17.11 0.86 -8.13
N LEU A 160 -16.60 1.95 -8.70
CA LEU A 160 -16.12 2.00 -10.08
C LEU A 160 -14.75 1.33 -10.19
N GLN A 161 -14.66 0.27 -10.97
CA GLN A 161 -13.40 -0.41 -11.26
C GLN A 161 -13.02 -0.23 -12.73
N PRO A 162 -11.72 -0.09 -13.04
CA PRO A 162 -11.28 -0.08 -14.43
C PRO A 162 -11.52 -1.45 -15.07
N PRO A 163 -11.93 -1.50 -16.35
CA PRO A 163 -12.18 -2.76 -17.05
C PRO A 163 -10.90 -3.59 -17.24
N VAL A 164 -9.72 -2.97 -17.13
CA VAL A 164 -8.41 -3.60 -17.19
C VAL A 164 -7.57 -3.02 -16.06
N GLN A 165 -6.94 -3.87 -15.26
CA GLN A 165 -5.96 -3.42 -14.26
C GLN A 165 -4.71 -2.92 -14.99
N ILE A 166 -4.41 -1.64 -14.79
CA ILE A 166 -3.19 -1.02 -15.29
C ILE A 166 -2.10 -1.44 -14.29
N ILE A 167 -1.32 -2.46 -14.65
CA ILE A 167 -0.08 -2.77 -13.94
C ILE A 167 0.97 -1.84 -14.55
N SER A 168 1.30 -0.75 -13.85
CA SER A 168 2.45 0.09 -14.20
C SER A 168 3.70 -0.38 -13.47
#